data_AF-A0A7K2XNU0-F1
#
_entry.id   AF-A0A7K2XNU0-F1
#
_cell.length_a   1.000
_cell.length_b   1.000
_cell.length_c   1.000
_cell.angle_alpha   90.00
_cell.angle_beta   90.00
_cell.angle_gamma   90.00
#
_symmetry.space_group_name_H-M   'P 1'
#
loop_
_entity.id
_entity.type
_entity.pdbx_description
1 polymer ?
#
loop_
_entity_poly.entity_id
_entity_poly.type
_entity_poly.pdbx_seq_one_letter_code
_entity_poly.pdbx_strand_id
1 'polypeptide(L)'
;MTTVQGARARARIEITAAIKDEARSQLAAEGAAKLSLRAVARELGMVSSALYRYFPSRDDLLTALIVDAYDAVGAAAERAATDSAGQRPLDRWTAVCRAVRAWAVAHPHEYALIYGSPVPGYSAPQDTVGPAARVGLALIGIVRLAHTGEGVALPPLPDALRPEAER
;
A
#
# COMPACT_ATOMS: atom_id res chain seq x y z
N MET A 1 -13.93 31.38 1.29
CA MET A 1 -13.32 30.22 1.97
C MET A 1 -11.90 30.59 2.32
N THR A 2 -11.69 30.93 3.59
CA THR A 2 -10.82 32.03 4.03
C THR A 2 -9.43 31.49 4.38
N THR A 3 -8.37 32.15 3.93
CA THR A 3 -6.94 31.77 4.00
C THR A 3 -6.47 31.13 5.31
N VAL A 4 -7.02 31.53 6.47
CA VAL A 4 -6.75 30.95 7.80
C VAL A 4 -7.17 29.48 7.92
N GLN A 5 -8.26 29.09 7.26
CA GLN A 5 -8.75 27.72 7.21
C GLN A 5 -7.80 26.83 6.39
N GLY A 6 -7.18 27.38 5.33
CA GLY A 6 -6.12 26.73 4.57
C GLY A 6 -4.83 26.54 5.37
N ALA A 7 -4.41 27.55 6.14
CA ALA A 7 -3.21 27.46 6.98
C ALA A 7 -3.32 26.38 8.07
N ARG A 8 -4.48 26.29 8.75
CA ARG A 8 -4.74 25.24 9.75
C ARG A 8 -4.79 23.83 9.14
N ALA A 9 -5.41 23.70 7.96
CA ALA A 9 -5.46 22.41 7.25
C ALA A 9 -4.05 21.95 6.85
N ARG A 10 -3.22 22.86 6.32
CA ARG A 10 -1.83 22.58 5.98
C ARG A 10 -1.00 22.19 7.19
N ALA A 11 -1.09 22.94 8.29
CA ALA A 11 -0.41 22.60 9.53
C ALA A 11 -0.84 21.22 10.06
N ARG A 12 -2.13 20.87 9.93
CA ARG A 12 -2.63 19.53 10.30
C ARG A 12 -1.99 18.44 9.43
N ILE A 13 -1.89 18.64 8.12
CA ILE A 13 -1.24 17.68 7.20
C ILE A 13 0.23 17.51 7.56
N GLU A 14 0.96 18.60 7.76
CA GLU A 14 2.40 18.59 8.11
C GLU A 14 2.64 17.86 9.44
N ILE A 15 1.83 18.12 10.47
CA ILE A 15 1.94 17.42 11.77
C ILE A 15 1.57 15.94 11.63
N THR A 16 0.51 15.61 10.89
CA THR A 16 0.14 14.21 10.64
C THR A 16 1.26 13.45 9.91
N ALA A 17 1.91 14.09 8.92
CA ALA A 17 3.05 13.51 8.23
C ALA A 17 4.22 13.27 9.20
N ALA A 18 4.59 14.27 10.00
CA ALA A 18 5.66 14.13 10.99
C ALA A 18 5.40 13.00 12.01
N ILE A 19 4.15 12.84 12.47
CA ILE A 19 3.76 11.72 13.35
C ILE A 19 3.97 10.37 12.65
N LYS A 20 3.57 10.24 11.39
CA LYS A 20 3.73 8.99 10.62
C LYS A 20 5.19 8.70 10.32
N ASP A 21 6.00 9.71 10.01
CA ASP A 21 7.42 9.56 9.72
C ASP A 21 8.18 9.06 10.96
N GLU A 22 7.92 9.66 12.12
CA GLU A 22 8.51 9.20 13.39
C GLU A 22 8.04 7.79 13.76
N ALA A 23 6.76 7.50 13.59
CA ALA A 23 6.24 6.16 13.83
C ALA A 23 6.90 5.12 12.92
N ARG A 24 7.18 5.45 11.66
CA ARG A 24 7.90 4.59 10.72
C ARG A 24 9.36 4.37 11.14
N SER A 25 10.02 5.39 11.68
CA SER A 25 11.36 5.27 12.28
C SER A 25 11.37 4.26 13.43
N GLN A 26 10.40 4.34 14.34
CA GLN A 26 10.26 3.37 15.44
C GLN A 26 9.94 1.95 14.93
N LEU A 27 9.07 1.80 13.94
CA LEU A 27 8.81 0.50 13.31
C LEU A 27 10.07 -0.13 12.73
N ALA A 28 10.93 0.68 12.10
CA ALA A 28 12.18 0.23 11.52
C ALA A 28 13.21 -0.20 12.59
N ALA A 29 13.31 0.55 13.68
CA ALA A 29 14.29 0.32 14.73
C ALA A 29 13.88 -0.81 15.71
N GLU A 30 12.59 -0.87 16.06
CA GLU A 30 12.11 -1.64 17.22
C GLU A 30 11.00 -2.64 16.88
N GLY A 31 10.44 -2.55 15.67
CA GLY A 31 9.33 -3.39 15.21
C GLY A 31 7.96 -2.94 15.72
N ALA A 32 6.90 -3.46 15.08
CA ALA A 32 5.52 -3.05 15.35
C ALA A 32 5.03 -3.33 16.77
N ALA A 33 5.57 -4.34 17.45
CA ALA A 33 5.20 -4.67 18.83
C ALA A 33 5.54 -3.55 19.83
N LYS A 34 6.55 -2.72 19.53
CA LYS A 34 7.02 -1.65 20.42
C LYS A 34 6.51 -0.25 20.05
N LEU A 35 5.80 -0.12 18.92
CA LEU A 35 5.21 1.16 18.51
C LEU A 35 4.30 1.73 19.60
N SER A 36 4.57 2.98 20.01
CA SER A 36 3.87 3.64 21.10
C SER A 36 3.58 5.10 20.78
N LEU A 37 2.31 5.51 20.87
CA LEU A 37 1.90 6.91 20.73
C LEU A 37 2.62 7.85 21.72
N ARG A 38 2.96 7.34 22.91
CA ARG A 38 3.71 8.12 23.90
C ARG A 38 5.17 8.32 23.51
N ALA A 39 5.80 7.28 22.93
CA ALA A 39 7.18 7.37 22.46
C ALA A 39 7.27 8.33 21.27
N VAL A 40 6.36 8.21 20.29
CA VAL A 40 6.25 9.14 19.16
C VAL A 40 6.02 10.58 19.62
N ALA A 41 5.10 10.79 20.58
CA ALA A 41 4.85 12.14 21.11
C ALA A 41 6.10 12.74 21.76
N ARG A 42 6.83 11.95 22.55
CA ARG A 42 8.06 12.38 23.22
C ARG A 42 9.14 12.80 22.20
N GLU A 43 9.34 12.01 21.15
CA GLU A 43 10.34 12.31 20.12
C GLU A 43 10.02 13.60 19.37
N LEU A 44 8.74 13.83 19.07
CA LEU A 44 8.28 15.06 18.40
C LEU A 44 8.13 16.27 19.34
N GLY A 45 8.50 16.16 20.62
CA GLY A 45 8.33 17.23 21.60
C GLY A 45 6.85 17.59 21.87
N MET A 46 5.93 16.66 21.59
CA MET A 46 4.49 16.83 21.75
C MET A 46 4.02 16.27 23.08
N VAL A 47 3.01 16.91 23.68
CA VAL A 47 2.26 16.31 24.79
C VAL A 47 1.45 15.11 24.25
N SER A 48 1.45 13.97 24.95
CA SER A 48 0.74 12.76 24.48
C SER A 48 -0.74 13.01 24.17
N SER A 49 -1.42 13.82 25.00
CA SER A 49 -2.83 14.19 24.77
C SER A 49 -3.06 14.94 23.45
N ALA A 50 -2.03 15.63 22.93
CA ALA A 50 -2.10 16.25 21.61
C ALA A 50 -2.05 15.22 20.48
N LEU A 51 -1.21 14.19 20.63
CA LEU A 51 -1.06 13.15 19.62
C LEU A 51 -2.33 12.30 19.48
N TYR A 52 -3.04 12.05 20.59
CA TYR A 52 -4.35 11.37 20.60
C TYR A 52 -5.44 12.11 19.80
N ARG A 53 -5.29 13.43 19.53
CA ARG A 53 -6.21 14.18 18.64
C ARG A 53 -5.98 13.92 17.14
N TYR A 54 -4.85 13.32 16.80
CA TYR A 54 -4.51 12.92 15.43
C TYR A 54 -4.76 11.42 15.23
N PHE A 55 -4.32 10.60 16.20
CA PHE A 55 -4.50 9.16 16.18
C PHE A 55 -5.07 8.69 17.54
N PRO A 56 -6.35 8.34 17.61
CA PRO A 56 -7.01 7.98 18.87
C PRO A 56 -6.41 6.76 19.57
N SER A 57 -5.79 5.85 18.80
CA SER A 57 -5.13 4.67 19.33
C SER A 57 -3.85 4.30 18.54
N ARG A 58 -3.07 3.38 19.10
CA ARG A 58 -1.93 2.77 18.42
C ARG A 58 -2.36 2.11 17.10
N ASP A 59 -3.52 1.47 17.11
CA ASP A 59 -4.01 0.71 15.97
C ASP A 59 -4.53 1.64 14.86
N ASP A 60 -5.03 2.83 15.20
CA ASP A 60 -5.34 3.88 14.21
C ASP A 60 -4.08 4.38 13.51
N LEU A 61 -3.00 4.62 14.26
CA LEU A 61 -1.71 4.99 13.68
C LEU A 61 -1.14 3.87 12.81
N LEU A 62 -1.20 2.62 13.29
CA LEU A 62 -0.73 1.46 12.54
C LEU A 62 -1.52 1.26 11.25
N THR A 63 -2.85 1.41 11.30
CA THR A 63 -3.72 1.36 10.12
C THR A 63 -3.33 2.44 9.11
N ALA A 64 -3.10 3.68 9.55
CA ALA A 64 -2.68 4.75 8.66
C ALA A 64 -1.34 4.46 7.97
N LEU A 65 -0.37 3.87 8.69
CA LEU A 65 0.92 3.46 8.11
C LEU A 65 0.77 2.30 7.12
N ILE A 66 -0.11 1.35 7.39
CA ILE A 66 -0.43 0.24 6.48
C ILE A 66 -1.08 0.77 5.20
N VAL A 67 -2.03 1.69 5.32
CA VAL A 67 -2.67 2.34 4.17
C VAL A 67 -1.64 3.11 3.34
N ASP A 68 -0.79 3.92 3.96
CA ASP A 68 0.29 4.64 3.27
C ASP A 68 1.21 3.68 2.49
N ALA A 69 1.61 2.56 3.12
CA ALA A 69 2.50 1.57 2.48
C ALA A 69 1.82 0.88 1.30
N TYR A 70 0.56 0.47 1.44
CA TYR A 70 -0.24 -0.08 0.34
C TYR A 70 -0.44 0.93 -0.80
N ASP A 71 -0.70 2.18 -0.46
CA ASP A 71 -0.86 3.24 -1.45
C ASP A 71 0.45 3.53 -2.20
N ALA A 72 1.58 3.50 -1.51
CA ALA A 72 2.89 3.71 -2.11
C ALA A 72 3.26 2.61 -3.11
N VAL A 73 3.10 1.33 -2.73
CA VAL A 73 3.37 0.19 -3.62
C VAL A 73 2.34 0.09 -4.74
N GLY A 74 1.07 0.37 -4.46
CA GLY A 74 -0.01 0.44 -5.44
C GLY A 74 0.29 1.50 -6.51
N ALA A 75 0.70 2.70 -6.09
CA ALA A 75 1.07 3.77 -7.01
C ALA A 75 2.32 3.41 -7.84
N ALA A 76 3.29 2.68 -7.28
CA ALA A 76 4.44 2.19 -8.05
C ALA A 76 4.03 1.18 -9.13
N ALA A 77 3.11 0.26 -8.80
CA ALA A 77 2.55 -0.70 -9.74
C ALA A 77 1.75 -0.02 -10.86
N GLU A 78 0.86 0.91 -10.51
CA GLU A 78 0.00 1.64 -11.45
C GLU A 78 0.82 2.53 -12.42
N ARG A 79 1.87 3.20 -11.92
CA ARG A 79 2.80 3.96 -12.76
C ARG A 79 3.49 3.04 -13.77
N ALA A 80 4.06 1.92 -13.31
CA ALA A 80 4.72 0.98 -14.21
C ALA A 80 3.77 0.38 -15.25
N ALA A 81 2.51 0.12 -14.89
CA ALA A 81 1.49 -0.34 -15.82
C ALA A 81 1.14 0.72 -16.88
N THR A 82 1.10 2.00 -16.48
CA THR A 82 0.88 3.15 -17.37
C THR A 82 2.05 3.38 -18.30
N ASP A 83 3.28 3.43 -17.77
CA ASP A 83 4.50 3.72 -18.52
C ASP A 83 4.84 2.63 -19.55
N SER A 84 4.41 1.39 -19.29
CA SER A 84 4.56 0.25 -20.21
C SER A 84 3.37 0.08 -21.16
N ALA A 85 2.41 1.02 -21.19
CA ALA A 85 1.29 0.95 -22.12
C ALA A 85 1.78 0.80 -23.58
N GLY A 86 1.12 -0.08 -24.34
CA GLY A 86 1.49 -0.41 -25.72
C GLY A 86 2.54 -1.51 -25.88
N GLN A 87 3.24 -1.92 -24.81
CA GLN A 87 4.10 -3.10 -24.83
C GLN A 87 3.28 -4.39 -24.78
N ARG A 88 3.91 -5.55 -25.09
CA ARG A 88 3.23 -6.85 -24.98
C ARG A 88 2.78 -7.08 -23.53
N PRO A 89 1.65 -7.75 -23.28
CA PRO A 89 1.14 -7.92 -21.92
C PRO A 89 2.14 -8.54 -20.93
N LEU A 90 2.95 -9.50 -21.37
CA LEU A 90 4.00 -10.10 -20.55
C LEU A 90 5.08 -9.09 -20.14
N ASP A 91 5.46 -8.19 -21.04
CA ASP A 91 6.46 -7.16 -20.76
C ASP A 91 5.90 -6.14 -19.75
N ARG A 92 4.61 -5.76 -19.89
CA ARG A 92 3.88 -4.91 -18.93
C ARG A 92 3.76 -5.56 -17.55
N TRP A 93 3.38 -6.83 -17.50
CA TRP A 93 3.32 -7.61 -16.26
C TRP A 93 4.67 -7.62 -15.55
N THR A 94 5.74 -7.90 -16.32
CA THR A 94 7.10 -7.91 -15.80
C THR A 94 7.53 -6.54 -15.28
N ALA A 95 7.17 -5.45 -15.97
CA ALA A 95 7.44 -4.08 -15.52
C ALA A 95 6.78 -3.77 -14.17
N VAL A 96 5.51 -4.14 -14.00
CA VAL A 96 4.79 -3.98 -12.72
C VAL A 96 5.47 -4.77 -11.60
N CYS A 97 5.78 -6.06 -11.83
CA CYS A 97 6.46 -6.89 -10.82
C CYS A 97 7.84 -6.31 -10.43
N ARG A 98 8.59 -5.80 -11.41
CA ARG A 98 9.89 -5.14 -11.14
C ARG A 98 9.74 -3.87 -10.33
N ALA A 99 8.73 -3.04 -10.62
CA ALA A 99 8.47 -1.82 -9.87
C ALA A 99 8.06 -2.11 -8.42
N VAL A 100 7.18 -3.08 -8.20
CA VAL A 100 6.81 -3.55 -6.85
C VAL A 100 8.04 -4.05 -6.09
N ARG A 101 8.88 -4.87 -6.73
CA ARG A 101 10.12 -5.36 -6.11
C ARG A 101 11.10 -4.21 -5.81
N ALA A 102 11.27 -3.26 -6.72
CA ALA A 102 12.15 -2.12 -6.51
C ALA A 102 11.69 -1.27 -5.31
N TRP A 103 10.37 -1.03 -5.20
CA TRP A 103 9.80 -0.35 -4.04
C TRP A 103 10.05 -1.15 -2.75
N ALA A 104 9.80 -2.46 -2.76
CA ALA A 104 10.00 -3.32 -1.59
C ALA A 104 11.44 -3.31 -1.07
N VAL A 105 12.43 -3.34 -1.99
CA VAL A 105 13.85 -3.27 -1.64
C VAL A 105 14.24 -1.90 -1.08
N ALA A 106 13.66 -0.82 -1.62
CA ALA A 106 13.91 0.53 -1.13
C ALA A 106 13.21 0.84 0.21
N HIS A 107 12.11 0.14 0.53
CA HIS A 107 11.27 0.38 1.72
C HIS A 107 11.06 -0.92 2.51
N PRO A 108 12.13 -1.59 2.99
CA PRO A 108 12.03 -2.93 3.58
C PRO A 108 11.12 -2.99 4.81
N HIS A 109 11.09 -1.93 5.62
CA HIS A 109 10.27 -1.87 6.83
C HIS A 109 8.78 -1.65 6.52
N GLU A 110 8.47 -0.85 5.50
CA GLU A 110 7.09 -0.68 5.02
C GLU A 110 6.60 -1.96 4.36
N TYR A 111 7.44 -2.62 3.56
CA TYR A 111 7.14 -3.93 2.97
C TYR A 111 6.88 -4.99 4.05
N ALA A 112 7.72 -5.06 5.08
CA ALA A 112 7.54 -5.99 6.19
C ALA A 112 6.26 -5.71 6.99
N LEU A 113 5.82 -4.45 7.07
CA LEU A 113 4.58 -4.08 7.73
C LEU A 113 3.34 -4.63 7.00
N ILE A 114 3.35 -4.69 5.66
CA ILE A 114 2.19 -5.12 4.87
C ILE A 114 2.24 -6.59 4.39
N TYR A 115 3.42 -7.17 4.22
CA TYR A 115 3.61 -8.55 3.72
C TYR A 115 4.44 -9.45 4.64
N GLY A 116 4.83 -8.95 5.82
CA GLY A 116 5.62 -9.70 6.80
C GLY A 116 4.79 -10.41 7.87
N SER A 117 5.39 -10.62 9.03
CA SER A 117 4.72 -11.25 10.18
C SER A 117 3.56 -10.38 10.69
N PRO A 118 2.39 -10.97 10.96
CA PRO A 118 1.26 -10.23 11.53
C PRO A 118 1.65 -9.54 12.85
N VAL A 119 1.15 -8.32 13.05
CA VAL A 119 1.36 -7.58 14.30
C VAL A 119 0.46 -8.16 15.38
N PRO A 120 0.99 -8.67 16.51
CA PRO A 120 0.17 -9.25 17.56
C PRO A 120 -0.87 -8.26 18.11
N GLY A 121 -2.11 -8.73 18.25
CA GLY A 121 -3.22 -7.94 18.78
C GLY A 121 -3.79 -6.88 17.84
N TYR A 122 -3.26 -6.73 16.64
CA TYR A 122 -3.79 -5.82 15.63
C TYR A 122 -4.76 -6.55 14.68
N SER A 123 -5.92 -5.95 14.44
CA SER A 123 -6.90 -6.41 13.45
C SER A 123 -7.09 -5.32 12.40
N ALA A 124 -6.67 -5.60 11.16
CA ALA A 124 -6.79 -4.65 10.07
C ALA A 124 -8.27 -4.35 9.75
N PRO A 125 -8.70 -3.07 9.75
CA PRO A 125 -10.06 -2.71 9.39
C PRO A 125 -10.31 -2.87 7.88
N GLN A 126 -11.58 -2.93 7.48
CA GLN A 126 -11.99 -3.10 6.08
C GLN A 126 -11.46 -1.99 5.16
N ASP A 127 -11.22 -0.79 5.69
CA ASP A 127 -10.67 0.34 4.95
C ASP A 127 -9.28 0.05 4.36
N THR A 128 -8.56 -0.96 4.86
CA THR A 128 -7.28 -1.42 4.30
C THR A 128 -7.43 -2.23 3.01
N VAL A 129 -8.61 -2.79 2.73
CA VAL A 129 -8.84 -3.70 1.59
C VAL A 129 -8.66 -3.00 0.25
N GLY A 130 -9.19 -1.78 0.10
CA GLY A 130 -9.05 -0.99 -1.13
C GLY A 130 -7.59 -0.73 -1.50
N PRO A 131 -6.80 -0.10 -0.61
CA PRO A 131 -5.36 0.08 -0.79
C PRO A 131 -4.62 -1.25 -1.07
N ALA A 132 -4.91 -2.30 -0.29
CA ALA A 132 -4.26 -3.60 -0.45
C ALA A 132 -4.50 -4.25 -1.81
N ALA A 133 -5.66 -3.99 -2.43
CA ALA A 133 -6.03 -4.58 -3.71
C ALA A 133 -5.33 -3.93 -4.92
N ARG A 134 -4.75 -2.73 -4.79
CA ARG A 134 -4.28 -1.91 -5.93
C ARG A 134 -3.29 -2.63 -6.84
N VAL A 135 -2.28 -3.30 -6.27
CA VAL A 135 -1.29 -4.08 -7.06
C VAL A 135 -1.96 -5.23 -7.80
N GLY A 136 -2.84 -5.98 -7.12
CA GLY A 136 -3.58 -7.09 -7.73
C GLY A 136 -4.49 -6.62 -8.85
N LEU A 137 -5.21 -5.51 -8.66
CA LEU A 137 -6.08 -4.91 -9.67
C LEU A 137 -5.30 -4.43 -10.89
N ALA A 138 -4.10 -3.84 -10.72
CA ALA A 138 -3.24 -3.45 -11.83
C ALA A 138 -2.84 -4.67 -12.69
N LEU A 139 -2.43 -5.77 -12.04
CA LEU A 139 -2.06 -7.02 -12.72
C LEU A 139 -3.28 -7.68 -13.40
N ILE A 140 -4.44 -7.73 -12.75
CA ILE A 140 -5.69 -8.21 -13.32
C ILE A 140 -6.06 -7.39 -14.56
N GLY A 141 -5.87 -6.07 -14.52
CA GLY A 141 -6.09 -5.19 -15.68
C GLY A 141 -5.23 -5.58 -16.89
N ILE A 142 -3.96 -5.94 -16.67
CA ILE A 142 -3.06 -6.40 -17.74
C ILE A 142 -3.55 -7.73 -18.32
N VAL A 143 -3.93 -8.69 -17.48
CA VAL A 143 -4.46 -9.99 -17.92
C VAL A 143 -5.76 -9.81 -18.72
N ARG A 144 -6.66 -8.94 -18.25
CA ARG A 144 -7.92 -8.64 -18.94
C ARG A 144 -7.65 -8.07 -20.33
N LEU A 145 -6.73 -7.10 -20.45
CA LEU A 145 -6.33 -6.54 -21.74
C LEU A 145 -5.73 -7.60 -22.67
N ALA A 146 -4.90 -8.49 -22.12
CA ALA A 146 -4.30 -9.58 -22.88
C ALA A 146 -5.36 -10.55 -23.41
N HIS A 147 -6.36 -10.88 -22.58
CA HIS A 147 -7.44 -11.80 -22.91
C HIS A 147 -8.42 -11.24 -23.94
N THR A 148 -8.73 -9.94 -23.87
CA THR A 148 -9.60 -9.28 -24.88
C THR A 148 -8.87 -8.95 -26.18
N GLY A 149 -7.54 -8.98 -26.19
CA GLY A 149 -6.72 -8.87 -27.39
C GLY A 149 -6.15 -10.22 -27.83
N GLU A 150 -5.12 -10.22 -28.68
CA GLU A 150 -4.40 -11.43 -29.12
C GLU A 150 -3.24 -11.82 -28.19
N GLY A 151 -3.21 -11.26 -26.97
CA GLY A 151 -2.03 -11.26 -26.10
C GLY A 151 -1.85 -12.52 -25.24
N VAL A 152 -2.86 -13.40 -25.19
CA VAL A 152 -2.79 -14.66 -24.43
C VAL A 152 -2.83 -15.82 -25.40
N ALA A 153 -1.72 -16.56 -25.49
CA ALA A 153 -1.73 -17.89 -26.07
C ALA A 153 -2.46 -18.82 -25.10
N LEU A 154 -3.73 -19.13 -25.38
CA LEU A 154 -4.45 -20.16 -24.64
C LEU A 154 -3.85 -21.51 -25.02
N PRO A 155 -3.46 -22.36 -24.05
CA PRO A 155 -3.05 -23.72 -24.37
C PRO A 155 -4.19 -24.43 -25.10
N PRO A 156 -3.90 -25.31 -26.09
CA PRO A 156 -4.94 -26.05 -26.77
C PRO A 156 -5.74 -26.83 -25.72
N LEU A 157 -7.05 -26.59 -25.68
CA LEU A 157 -7.94 -27.27 -24.76
C LEU A 157 -8.03 -28.74 -25.19
N PRO A 158 -7.64 -29.72 -24.35
CA PRO A 158 -7.84 -31.12 -24.67
C PRO A 158 -9.30 -31.38 -24.99
N ASP A 159 -9.58 -32.21 -26.01
CA ASP A 159 -10.97 -32.47 -26.45
C ASP A 159 -11.87 -32.97 -25.32
N ALA A 160 -11.29 -33.70 -24.35
CA ALA A 160 -11.98 -34.17 -23.16
C ALA A 160 -12.51 -33.05 -22.24
N LEU A 161 -11.89 -31.87 -22.25
CA LEU A 161 -12.25 -30.73 -21.38
C LEU A 161 -13.11 -29.68 -22.11
N ARG A 162 -13.31 -29.81 -23.42
CA ARG A 162 -14.10 -28.85 -24.23
C ARG A 162 -15.56 -28.70 -23.73
N PRO A 163 -16.29 -29.77 -23.35
CA PRO A 163 -17.65 -29.67 -22.80
C PRO A 163 -17.74 -28.99 -21.43
N GLU A 164 -16.63 -28.78 -20.73
CA GLU A 164 -16.56 -28.09 -19.44
C GLU A 164 -16.28 -26.60 -19.61
N ALA A 165 -15.55 -26.21 -20.66
CA ALA A 165 -15.25 -24.81 -20.97
C ALA A 165 -16.40 -24.07 -21.66
N GLU A 166 -17.32 -24.80 -22.31
CA GLU A 166 -18.49 -24.24 -23.02
C GLU A 166 -19.76 -24.15 -22.14
N ARG A 167 -19.70 -24.63 -20.90
CA ARG A 167 -20.80 -24.60 -19.91
C ARG A 167 -20.80 -23.32 -19.10
#